data_AF-A0AAE7DPI3-F1
#
_entry.id   AF-A0AAE7DPI3-F1
#
_cell.length_a   1.000
_cell.length_b   1.000
_cell.length_c   1.000
_cell.angle_alpha   90.00
_cell.angle_beta   90.00
_cell.angle_gamma   90.00
#
_symmetry.space_group_name_H-M   'P 1'
#
loop_
_entity.id
_entity.type
_entity.pdbx_description
1 polymer ?
#
loop_
_entity_poly.entity_id
_entity_poly.type
_entity_poly.pdbx_seq_one_letter_code
_entity_poly.pdbx_strand_id
1 'polypeptide(L)'
;MGLVGWDYITIYYLRIFKHDGSELNRKTGIVTVARRFRPAFTAPFYEFDATMELRPSPHGNSSMTVWLHHRYSDFEIFLGGKVQSLGMSREECLAFWDTLQRYMDVSQPLPELPILEQFRHLDPTTAAHDKLSNRPLRRWRDTKYKVWDRTERPAMMRRNLQYPWQSQACILMARIDPTLSIEAYYRAQEAKGIHSTPKADDYDNIHRG
;
A
#
# COMPACT_ATOMS: atom_id res chain seq x y z
N MET A 1 0.63 -31.79 23.54
CA MET A 1 -0.76 -31.54 23.95
C MET A 1 -0.98 -30.04 24.20
N GLY A 2 -0.98 -29.19 23.17
CA GLY A 2 -1.06 -27.72 23.37
C GLY A 2 -1.50 -26.90 22.15
N LEU A 3 -2.15 -27.52 21.16
CA LEU A 3 -2.50 -26.85 19.88
C LEU A 3 -4.00 -26.56 19.69
N VAL A 4 -4.88 -27.02 20.59
CA VAL A 4 -6.35 -26.90 20.39
C VAL A 4 -6.88 -25.50 20.78
N GLY A 5 -6.22 -24.78 21.69
CA GLY A 5 -6.71 -23.49 22.19
C GLY A 5 -6.42 -22.29 21.29
N TRP A 6 -5.24 -22.26 20.64
CA TRP A 6 -4.78 -21.11 19.86
C TRP A 6 -5.50 -20.98 18.51
N ASP A 7 -5.73 -22.12 17.86
CA ASP A 7 -6.51 -22.19 16.63
C ASP A 7 -7.96 -21.79 16.89
N TYR A 8 -8.54 -22.19 18.02
CA TYR A 8 -9.90 -21.82 18.41
C TYR A 8 -10.05 -20.31 18.65
N ILE A 9 -9.11 -19.70 19.37
CA ILE A 9 -9.08 -18.24 19.59
C ILE A 9 -8.93 -17.50 18.25
N THR A 10 -8.07 -17.98 17.37
CA THR A 10 -7.85 -17.38 16.04
C THR A 10 -9.10 -17.50 15.16
N ILE A 11 -9.76 -18.66 15.18
CA ILE A 11 -11.03 -18.88 14.47
C ILE A 11 -12.12 -17.94 15.02
N TYR A 12 -12.26 -17.80 16.33
CA TYR A 12 -13.23 -16.87 16.93
C TYR A 12 -12.94 -15.41 16.57
N TYR A 13 -11.66 -15.01 16.61
CA TYR A 13 -11.23 -13.68 16.20
C TYR A 13 -11.61 -13.38 14.74
N LEU A 14 -11.27 -14.29 13.81
CA LEU A 14 -11.59 -14.14 12.38
C LEU A 14 -13.09 -14.19 12.09
N ARG A 15 -13.89 -14.83 12.95
CA ARG A 15 -15.35 -14.90 12.82
C ARG A 15 -16.03 -13.59 13.25
N ILE A 16 -15.44 -12.90 14.23
CA ILE A 16 -15.93 -11.60 14.74
C ILE A 16 -15.43 -10.46 13.84
N PHE A 17 -14.16 -10.49 13.43
CA PHE A 17 -13.55 -9.45 12.62
C PHE A 17 -13.43 -9.91 11.16
N LYS A 18 -14.37 -9.45 10.30
CA LYS A 18 -14.30 -9.68 8.85
C LYS A 18 -13.05 -9.10 8.20
N HIS A 19 -12.55 -7.99 8.74
CA HIS A 19 -11.33 -7.33 8.32
C HIS A 19 -10.53 -6.96 9.57
N ASP A 20 -9.21 -6.93 9.47
CA ASP A 20 -8.33 -6.63 10.59
C ASP A 20 -8.45 -5.17 11.06
N GLY A 21 -9.10 -4.30 10.27
CA GLY A 21 -9.20 -2.85 10.51
C GLY A 21 -8.10 -2.06 9.83
N SER A 22 -7.23 -2.73 9.05
CA SER A 22 -6.25 -2.06 8.22
C SER A 22 -6.92 -1.53 6.95
N GLU A 23 -6.61 -0.29 6.58
CA GLU A 23 -7.13 0.35 5.38
C GLU A 23 -6.09 1.25 4.71
N LEU A 24 -6.14 1.29 3.38
CA LEU A 24 -5.46 2.28 2.56
C LEU A 24 -6.54 3.20 1.98
N ASN A 25 -6.70 4.35 2.62
CA ASN A 25 -7.78 5.27 2.27
C ASN A 25 -7.29 6.27 1.23
N ARG A 26 -7.68 6.04 -0.03
CA ARG A 26 -7.38 6.94 -1.16
C ARG A 26 -7.90 8.37 -0.95
N LYS A 27 -9.09 8.54 -0.36
CA LYS A 27 -9.72 9.87 -0.23
C LYS A 27 -9.01 10.75 0.80
N THR A 28 -8.58 10.16 1.90
CA THR A 28 -7.88 10.88 2.98
C THR A 28 -6.37 10.86 2.81
N GLY A 29 -5.83 9.93 2.02
CA GLY A 29 -4.39 9.69 1.90
C GLY A 29 -3.77 9.01 3.13
N ILE A 30 -4.61 8.47 4.03
CA ILE A 30 -4.18 7.89 5.31
C ILE A 30 -4.06 6.37 5.17
N VAL A 31 -3.00 5.84 5.77
CA VAL A 31 -2.76 4.42 5.97
C VAL A 31 -3.07 4.09 7.42
N THR A 32 -4.03 3.19 7.62
CA THR A 32 -4.36 2.63 8.93
C THR A 32 -3.94 1.18 8.93
N VAL A 33 -3.16 0.74 9.92
CA VAL A 33 -2.76 -0.66 10.07
C VAL A 33 -3.12 -1.12 11.48
N ALA A 34 -3.96 -2.14 11.54
CA ALA A 34 -4.33 -2.74 12.80
C ALA A 34 -3.16 -3.52 13.40
N ARG A 35 -2.96 -3.36 14.70
CA ARG A 35 -1.91 -4.05 15.46
C ARG A 35 -2.55 -4.94 16.50
N ARG A 36 -1.99 -6.14 16.66
CA ARG A 36 -2.50 -7.08 17.67
C ARG A 36 -2.23 -6.54 19.07
N PHE A 37 -3.28 -6.43 19.87
CA PHE A 37 -3.24 -5.93 21.26
C PHE A 37 -2.68 -4.49 21.43
N ARG A 38 -2.66 -3.69 20.36
CA ARG A 38 -2.22 -2.28 20.40
C ARG A 38 -3.19 -1.41 19.57
N PRO A 39 -3.27 -0.10 19.83
CA PRO A 39 -4.04 0.79 18.96
C PRO A 39 -3.52 0.73 17.52
N ALA A 40 -4.42 0.93 16.55
CA ALA A 40 -4.06 0.99 15.15
C ALA A 40 -2.97 2.06 14.90
N PHE A 41 -2.05 1.75 13.99
CA PHE A 41 -1.08 2.71 13.53
C PHE A 41 -1.71 3.48 12.36
N THR A 42 -1.76 4.81 12.47
CA THR A 42 -2.43 5.66 11.49
C THR A 42 -1.44 6.73 11.06
N ALA A 43 -1.08 6.78 9.79
CA ALA A 43 -0.18 7.82 9.29
C ALA A 43 -0.46 8.13 7.81
N PRO A 44 -0.20 9.35 7.34
CA PRO A 44 -0.27 9.67 5.92
C PRO A 44 0.65 8.81 5.06
N PHE A 45 0.20 8.43 3.87
CA PHE A 45 0.96 7.54 2.98
C PHE A 45 2.32 8.08 2.56
N TYR A 46 2.45 9.39 2.41
CA TYR A 46 3.70 10.05 1.99
C TYR A 46 4.78 10.08 3.09
N GLU A 47 4.46 9.66 4.32
CA GLU A 47 5.45 9.44 5.38
C GLU A 47 6.13 8.07 5.30
N PHE A 48 5.67 7.21 4.40
CA PHE A 48 6.23 5.87 4.23
C PHE A 48 7.22 5.83 3.08
N ASP A 49 8.42 5.36 3.38
CA ASP A 49 9.47 5.08 2.42
C ASP A 49 9.42 3.60 2.03
N ALA A 50 9.41 3.32 0.73
CA ALA A 50 9.34 1.94 0.23
C ALA A 50 10.74 1.37 -0.01
N THR A 51 10.97 0.16 0.50
CA THR A 51 12.17 -0.62 0.21
C THR A 51 11.76 -1.98 -0.39
N MET A 52 12.71 -2.61 -1.07
CA MET A 52 12.52 -3.92 -1.69
C MET A 52 13.51 -4.90 -1.08
N GLU A 53 13.01 -5.99 -0.54
CA GLU A 53 13.80 -7.05 0.08
C GLU A 53 13.75 -8.31 -0.79
N LEU A 54 14.91 -8.95 -0.98
CA LEU A 54 15.00 -10.28 -1.58
C LEU A 54 14.68 -11.33 -0.51
N ARG A 55 13.61 -12.09 -0.72
CA ARG A 55 13.19 -13.19 0.14
C ARG A 55 13.49 -14.52 -0.53
N PRO A 56 14.58 -15.22 -0.13
CA PRO A 56 14.83 -16.57 -0.61
C PRO A 56 13.77 -17.50 -0.04
N SER A 57 13.11 -18.25 -0.90
CA SER A 57 12.22 -19.34 -0.51
C SER A 57 13.04 -20.58 -0.18
N PRO A 58 12.54 -21.43 0.75
CA PRO A 58 13.15 -22.73 1.03
C PRO A 58 13.34 -23.62 -0.20
N HIS A 59 12.63 -23.36 -1.30
CA HIS A 59 12.68 -24.17 -2.53
C HIS A 59 13.64 -23.60 -3.58
N GLY A 60 14.50 -22.64 -3.20
CA GLY A 60 15.49 -22.04 -4.10
C GLY A 60 14.93 -21.00 -5.08
N ASN A 61 13.62 -20.73 -5.05
CA ASN A 61 13.07 -19.55 -5.72
C ASN A 61 13.40 -18.30 -4.89
N SER A 62 13.63 -17.17 -5.55
CA SER A 62 13.79 -15.89 -4.90
C SER A 62 12.60 -15.02 -5.28
N SER A 63 11.90 -14.54 -4.26
CA SER A 63 10.79 -13.61 -4.43
C SER A 63 11.21 -12.25 -3.92
N MET A 64 10.79 -11.18 -4.57
CA MET A 64 10.98 -9.84 -4.04
C MET A 64 9.72 -9.39 -3.32
N THR A 65 9.91 -8.68 -2.21
CA THR A 65 8.81 -8.13 -1.42
C THR A 65 9.02 -6.67 -1.13
N VAL A 66 7.94 -5.90 -1.13
CA VAL A 66 7.95 -4.47 -0.81
C VAL A 66 7.65 -4.27 0.67
N TRP A 67 8.48 -3.47 1.32
CA TRP A 67 8.27 -2.99 2.69
C TRP A 67 7.99 -1.49 2.66
N LEU A 68 7.13 -1.05 3.56
CA LEU A 68 6.93 0.37 3.83
C LEU A 68 7.47 0.67 5.21
N HIS A 69 8.45 1.54 5.30
CA HIS A 69 9.03 2.01 6.55
C HIS A 69 8.49 3.40 6.83
N HIS A 70 7.91 3.59 8.01
CA HIS A 70 7.50 4.91 8.44
C HIS A 70 8.73 5.76 8.76
N ARG A 71 8.83 6.96 8.20
CA ARG A 71 10.05 7.78 8.30
C ARG A 71 10.42 8.19 9.73
N TYR A 72 9.42 8.44 10.57
CA TYR A 72 9.64 9.04 11.90
C TYR A 72 9.51 8.04 13.06
N SER A 73 9.17 6.79 12.79
CA SER A 73 9.03 5.76 13.83
C SER A 73 9.52 4.41 13.32
N ASP A 74 9.83 3.48 14.22
CA ASP A 74 10.24 2.11 13.89
C ASP A 74 9.07 1.22 13.40
N PHE A 75 8.08 1.82 12.75
CA PHE A 75 6.91 1.11 12.26
C PHE A 75 7.11 0.71 10.81
N GLU A 76 6.94 -0.58 10.53
CA GLU A 76 7.16 -1.17 9.23
C GLU A 76 5.94 -2.00 8.80
N ILE A 77 5.62 -1.94 7.51
CA ILE A 77 4.53 -2.68 6.91
C ILE A 77 5.09 -3.62 5.86
N PHE A 78 4.92 -4.92 6.11
CA PHE A 78 5.22 -5.96 5.13
C PHE A 78 4.06 -6.12 4.14
N LEU A 79 4.21 -5.61 2.91
CA LEU A 79 3.14 -5.70 1.91
C LEU A 79 2.94 -7.13 1.39
N GLY A 80 3.98 -7.96 1.37
CA GLY A 80 3.92 -9.39 1.01
C GLY A 80 2.98 -10.23 1.89
N GLY A 81 2.69 -9.77 3.11
CA GLY A 81 1.77 -10.43 4.03
C GLY A 81 0.37 -9.81 4.04
N LYS A 82 0.13 -8.78 3.23
CA LYS A 82 -1.10 -7.99 3.22
C LYS A 82 -1.73 -7.94 1.82
N VAL A 83 -1.10 -7.22 0.89
CA VAL A 83 -1.70 -6.84 -0.41
C VAL A 83 -0.90 -7.38 -1.60
N GLN A 84 0.42 -7.51 -1.45
CA GLN A 84 1.30 -7.99 -2.50
C GLN A 84 1.19 -9.51 -2.62
N SER A 85 1.11 -10.03 -3.85
CA SER A 85 1.28 -11.47 -4.10
C SER A 85 2.71 -11.90 -3.82
N LEU A 86 2.89 -13.02 -3.14
CA LEU A 86 4.20 -13.65 -3.00
C LEU A 86 4.70 -14.14 -4.36
N GLY A 87 6.02 -14.16 -4.55
CA GLY A 87 6.66 -14.68 -5.77
C GLY A 87 6.86 -13.67 -6.91
N MET A 88 6.69 -12.37 -6.67
CA MET A 88 6.92 -11.35 -7.69
C MET A 88 8.40 -11.20 -8.06
N SER A 89 8.66 -10.97 -9.35
CA SER A 89 9.97 -10.51 -9.84
C SER A 89 10.24 -9.07 -9.42
N ARG A 90 11.48 -8.60 -9.63
CA ARG A 90 11.87 -7.20 -9.37
C ARG A 90 10.97 -6.20 -10.09
N GLU A 91 10.75 -6.40 -11.38
CA GLU A 91 9.97 -5.51 -12.24
C GLU A 91 8.48 -5.55 -11.88
N GLU A 92 7.98 -6.70 -11.44
CA GLU A 92 6.62 -6.84 -10.93
C GLU A 92 6.43 -6.11 -9.60
N CYS A 93 7.41 -6.16 -8.69
CA CYS A 93 7.39 -5.37 -7.45
C CYS A 93 7.39 -3.87 -7.73
N LEU A 94 8.18 -3.42 -8.70
CA LEU A 94 8.23 -2.01 -9.11
C LEU A 94 6.90 -1.55 -9.73
N ALA A 95 6.30 -2.38 -10.59
CA ALA A 95 4.98 -2.11 -11.15
C ALA A 95 3.87 -2.14 -10.08
N PHE A 96 3.98 -3.03 -9.09
CA PHE A 96 3.07 -3.07 -7.94
C PHE A 96 3.18 -1.80 -7.10
N TRP A 97 4.40 -1.34 -6.82
CA TRP A 97 4.63 -0.09 -6.08
C TRP A 97 4.05 1.12 -6.83
N ASP A 98 4.28 1.23 -8.14
CA ASP A 98 3.69 2.26 -8.99
C ASP A 98 2.14 2.20 -8.98
N THR A 99 1.58 0.99 -9.03
CA THR A 99 0.13 0.76 -8.91
C THR A 99 -0.41 1.28 -7.56
N LEU A 100 0.32 1.01 -6.47
CA LEU A 100 -0.06 1.45 -5.13
C LEU A 100 0.00 2.97 -4.99
N GLN A 101 1.05 3.61 -5.53
CA GLN A 101 1.17 5.06 -5.57
C GLN A 101 0.00 5.69 -6.35
N ARG A 102 -0.31 5.18 -7.55
CA ARG A 102 -1.46 5.66 -8.35
C ARG A 102 -2.78 5.47 -7.62
N TYR A 103 -2.93 4.39 -6.86
CA TYR A 103 -4.12 4.17 -6.04
C TYR A 103 -4.25 5.19 -4.91
N MET A 104 -3.15 5.61 -4.29
CA MET A 104 -3.19 6.64 -3.23
C MET A 104 -3.29 8.06 -3.77
N ASP A 105 -2.86 8.30 -5.02
CA ASP A 105 -2.94 9.60 -5.68
C ASP A 105 -4.33 9.84 -6.32
N VAL A 106 -5.10 10.77 -5.72
CA VAL A 106 -6.44 11.16 -6.19
C VAL A 106 -6.42 11.93 -7.51
N SER A 107 -5.28 12.55 -7.86
CA SER A 107 -5.13 13.32 -9.10
C SER A 107 -5.04 12.42 -10.34
N GLN A 108 -4.64 11.16 -10.17
CA GLN A 108 -4.54 10.16 -11.22
C GLN A 108 -5.75 9.22 -11.22
N PRO A 109 -6.16 8.65 -12.36
CA PRO A 109 -7.21 7.63 -12.37
C PRO A 109 -6.77 6.37 -11.61
N LEU A 110 -7.74 5.64 -11.06
CA LEU A 110 -7.50 4.37 -10.39
C LEU A 110 -6.76 3.40 -11.33
N PRO A 111 -5.80 2.62 -10.81
CA PRO A 111 -5.09 1.65 -11.61
C PRO A 111 -6.04 0.58 -12.17
N GLU A 112 -5.66 -0.02 -13.31
CA GLU A 112 -6.40 -1.11 -13.94
C GLU A 112 -6.21 -2.41 -13.18
N LEU A 113 -7.06 -2.63 -12.17
CA LEU A 113 -7.13 -3.85 -11.39
C LEU A 113 -8.55 -4.42 -11.42
N PRO A 114 -8.73 -5.75 -11.56
CA PRO A 114 -10.06 -6.38 -11.52
C PRO A 114 -10.86 -6.03 -10.26
N ILE A 115 -10.19 -5.98 -9.10
CA ILE A 115 -10.82 -5.65 -7.81
C ILE A 115 -11.36 -4.21 -7.74
N LEU A 116 -10.77 -3.28 -8.50
CA LEU A 116 -11.17 -1.89 -8.51
C LEU A 116 -12.30 -1.60 -9.50
N GLU A 117 -12.61 -2.51 -10.43
CA GLU A 117 -13.61 -2.30 -11.49
C GLU A 117 -14.95 -1.82 -10.94
N GLN A 118 -15.43 -2.44 -9.86
CA GLN A 118 -16.71 -2.10 -9.24
C GLN A 118 -16.74 -0.70 -8.62
N PHE A 119 -15.58 -0.09 -8.32
CA PHE A 119 -15.49 1.21 -7.67
C PHE A 119 -15.14 2.35 -8.63
N ARG A 120 -14.76 2.05 -9.88
CA ARG A 120 -14.26 3.07 -10.83
C ARG A 120 -15.26 4.19 -11.10
N HIS A 121 -16.55 3.87 -11.13
CA HIS A 121 -17.62 4.86 -11.33
C HIS A 121 -17.86 5.78 -10.12
N LEU A 122 -17.36 5.41 -8.94
CA LEU A 122 -17.48 6.21 -7.71
C LEU A 122 -16.36 7.25 -7.58
N ASP A 123 -15.25 7.08 -8.31
CA ASP A 123 -14.12 8.00 -8.30
C ASP A 123 -14.26 9.01 -9.45
N PRO A 124 -14.39 10.32 -9.18
CA PRO A 124 -14.68 11.32 -10.22
C PRO A 124 -13.54 11.45 -11.25
N THR A 125 -12.29 11.37 -10.80
CA THR A 125 -11.09 11.39 -11.66
C THR A 125 -11.10 10.20 -12.61
N THR A 126 -11.35 9.00 -12.08
CA THR A 126 -11.44 7.78 -12.88
C THR A 126 -12.61 7.80 -13.85
N ALA A 127 -13.79 8.24 -13.40
CA ALA A 127 -14.99 8.30 -14.25
C ALA A 127 -14.81 9.26 -15.43
N ALA A 128 -14.16 10.42 -15.22
CA ALA A 128 -13.83 11.35 -16.28
C ALA A 128 -12.83 10.73 -17.28
N HIS A 129 -11.77 10.09 -16.78
CA HIS A 129 -10.78 9.40 -17.61
C HIS A 129 -11.38 8.24 -18.42
N ASP A 130 -12.24 7.43 -17.81
CA ASP A 130 -12.91 6.29 -18.45
C ASP A 130 -13.87 6.76 -19.57
N LYS A 131 -14.55 7.91 -19.36
CA LYS A 131 -15.39 8.55 -20.38
C LYS A 131 -14.57 9.07 -21.58
N LEU A 132 -13.41 9.67 -21.32
CA LEU A 132 -12.51 10.17 -22.36
C LEU A 132 -11.86 9.04 -23.17
N SER A 133 -11.48 7.95 -22.51
CA SER A 133 -10.83 6.79 -23.13
C SER A 133 -11.81 5.77 -23.73
N ASN A 134 -13.13 6.02 -23.60
CA ASN A 134 -14.21 5.13 -24.03
C ASN A 134 -14.03 3.69 -23.51
N ARG A 135 -13.61 3.56 -22.25
CA ARG A 135 -13.33 2.28 -21.60
C ARG A 135 -14.63 1.50 -21.34
N PRO A 136 -14.70 0.19 -21.66
CA PRO A 136 -15.85 -0.63 -21.28
C PRO A 136 -16.06 -0.71 -19.76
N LEU A 137 -17.29 -0.51 -19.29
CA LEU A 137 -17.62 -0.51 -17.85
C LEU A 137 -17.34 -1.86 -17.16
N ARG A 138 -17.52 -2.96 -17.91
CA ARG A 138 -17.40 -4.34 -17.42
C ARG A 138 -16.21 -5.08 -18.06
N ARG A 139 -15.14 -4.36 -18.40
CA ARG A 139 -13.96 -4.90 -19.08
C ARG A 139 -13.50 -6.22 -18.44
N TRP A 140 -13.17 -6.21 -17.15
CA TRP A 140 -12.61 -7.35 -16.44
C TRP A 140 -13.61 -8.50 -16.29
N ARG A 141 -14.88 -8.17 -16.02
CA ARG A 141 -15.95 -9.17 -15.94
C ARG A 141 -16.21 -9.89 -17.26
N ASP A 142 -16.14 -9.16 -18.38
CA ASP A 142 -16.45 -9.70 -19.70
C ASP A 142 -15.21 -10.33 -20.37
N THR A 143 -14.00 -10.04 -19.89
CA THR A 143 -12.76 -10.70 -20.33
C THR A 143 -12.69 -12.15 -19.83
N LYS A 144 -12.61 -13.10 -20.78
CA LYS A 144 -12.42 -14.53 -20.46
C LYS A 144 -11.00 -14.77 -19.94
N TYR A 145 -10.88 -15.44 -18.79
CA TYR A 145 -9.58 -15.77 -18.17
C TYR A 145 -8.58 -16.42 -19.14
N LYS A 146 -9.00 -17.42 -19.93
CA LYS A 146 -8.11 -18.10 -20.90
C LYS A 146 -7.56 -17.16 -21.98
N VAL A 147 -8.33 -16.13 -22.37
CA VAL A 147 -7.89 -15.14 -23.35
C VAL A 147 -6.87 -14.22 -22.69
N TRP A 148 -7.17 -13.71 -21.51
CA TRP A 148 -6.26 -12.85 -20.74
C TRP A 148 -4.92 -13.54 -20.45
N ASP A 149 -4.96 -14.79 -20.00
CA ASP A 149 -3.78 -15.58 -19.62
C ASP A 149 -2.80 -15.80 -20.77
N ARG A 150 -3.33 -15.96 -21.99
CA ARG A 150 -2.58 -16.22 -23.22
C ARG A 150 -2.11 -14.96 -23.95
N THR A 151 -2.81 -13.84 -23.79
CA THR A 151 -2.58 -12.63 -24.62
C THR A 151 -2.17 -11.42 -23.79
N GLU A 152 -3.08 -10.92 -22.95
CA GLU A 152 -2.90 -9.69 -22.19
C GLU A 152 -1.84 -9.84 -21.09
N ARG A 153 -1.83 -10.95 -20.33
CA ARG A 153 -0.85 -11.16 -19.25
C ARG A 153 0.60 -11.17 -19.77
N PRO A 154 0.98 -11.96 -20.79
CA PRO A 154 2.35 -11.92 -21.32
C PRO A 154 2.73 -10.58 -21.93
N ALA A 155 1.78 -9.86 -22.54
CA ALA A 155 2.01 -8.52 -23.07
C ALA A 155 2.26 -7.50 -21.94
N MET A 156 1.48 -7.56 -20.85
CA MET A 156 1.68 -6.76 -19.65
C MET A 156 3.04 -7.04 -19.01
N MET A 157 3.40 -8.32 -18.83
CA MET A 157 4.70 -8.71 -18.26
C MET A 157 5.85 -8.17 -19.12
N ARG A 158 5.78 -8.30 -20.45
CA ARG A 158 6.80 -7.73 -21.36
C ARG A 158 6.91 -6.22 -21.23
N ARG A 159 5.79 -5.51 -21.11
CA ARG A 159 5.77 -4.06 -20.92
C ARG A 159 6.44 -3.66 -19.61
N ASN A 160 6.14 -4.37 -18.52
CA ASN A 160 6.77 -4.11 -17.22
C ASN A 160 8.28 -4.39 -17.27
N LEU A 161 8.71 -5.46 -17.95
CA LEU A 161 10.14 -5.78 -18.10
C LEU A 161 10.89 -4.72 -18.93
N GLN A 162 10.25 -4.15 -19.93
CA GLN A 162 10.86 -3.15 -20.83
C GLN A 162 10.78 -1.72 -20.32
N TYR A 163 9.96 -1.45 -19.30
CA TYR A 163 9.80 -0.12 -18.76
C TYR A 163 11.10 0.33 -18.06
N PRO A 164 11.60 1.55 -18.31
CA PRO A 164 12.82 2.05 -17.69
C PRO A 164 12.57 2.46 -16.23
N TRP A 165 12.38 1.47 -15.35
CA TRP A 165 12.20 1.71 -13.93
C TRP A 165 13.41 2.40 -13.31
N GLN A 166 13.16 3.24 -12.30
CA GLN A 166 14.20 3.93 -11.52
C GLN A 166 15.14 4.79 -12.37
N SER A 167 14.63 5.39 -13.46
CA SER A 167 15.40 6.31 -14.29
C SER A 167 15.74 7.63 -13.58
N GLN A 168 14.96 8.01 -12.57
CA GLN A 168 15.19 9.19 -11.74
C GLN A 168 15.86 8.80 -10.42
N ALA A 169 16.69 9.71 -9.89
CA ALA A 169 17.31 9.51 -8.59
C ALA A 169 16.24 9.34 -7.50
N CYS A 170 16.49 8.41 -6.57
CA CYS A 170 15.59 8.18 -5.44
C CYS A 170 15.61 9.42 -4.52
N ILE A 171 14.45 10.07 -4.36
CA ILE A 171 14.30 11.25 -3.49
C ILE A 171 14.02 10.73 -2.07
N LEU A 172 15.02 10.15 -1.41
CA LEU A 172 14.94 9.89 0.02
C LEU A 172 15.30 11.16 0.77
N MET A 173 14.33 11.74 1.45
CA MET A 173 14.54 12.90 2.31
C MET A 173 14.47 12.46 3.77
N ALA A 174 15.44 12.88 4.59
CA ALA A 174 15.42 12.58 6.03
C ALA A 174 14.20 13.21 6.74
N ARG A 175 13.66 14.30 6.20
CA ARG A 175 12.44 14.98 6.67
C ARG A 175 11.59 15.41 5.49
N ILE A 176 10.28 15.43 5.68
CA ILE A 176 9.33 15.89 4.66
C ILE A 176 9.50 17.39 4.42
N ASP A 177 9.57 18.15 5.51
CA ASP A 177 9.98 19.55 5.47
C ASP A 177 11.33 19.69 6.20
N PRO A 178 12.41 20.06 5.49
CA PRO A 178 13.72 20.23 6.12
C PRO A 178 13.76 21.40 7.12
N THR A 179 12.83 22.35 7.02
CA THR A 179 12.79 23.55 7.88
C THR A 179 12.09 23.30 9.21
N LEU A 180 11.21 22.31 9.28
CA LEU A 180 10.43 22.01 10.48
C LEU A 180 11.12 20.96 11.37
N SER A 181 10.90 21.08 12.68
CA SER A 181 11.10 19.97 13.60
C SER A 181 9.99 18.93 13.41
N ILE A 182 10.26 17.67 13.79
CA ILE A 182 9.28 16.59 13.69
C ILE A 182 8.03 16.91 14.53
N GLU A 183 8.22 17.48 15.72
CA GLU A 183 7.14 17.97 16.58
C GLU A 183 6.28 19.04 15.87
N ALA A 184 6.91 20.10 15.34
CA ALA A 184 6.19 21.19 14.68
C ALA A 184 5.40 20.71 13.46
N TYR A 185 5.95 19.73 12.74
CA TYR A 185 5.27 19.06 11.64
C TYR A 185 4.00 18.33 12.10
N TYR A 186 4.08 17.50 13.14
CA TYR A 186 2.90 16.78 13.65
C TYR A 186 1.87 17.72 14.28
N ARG A 187 2.29 18.80 14.96
CA ARG A 187 1.36 19.84 15.43
C ARG A 187 0.60 20.48 14.28
N ALA A 188 1.28 20.76 13.17
CA ALA A 188 0.64 21.30 11.97
C ALA A 188 -0.32 20.31 11.32
N GLN A 189 -0.07 19.00 11.42
CA GLN A 189 -1.01 17.97 10.96
C GLN A 189 -2.22 17.82 11.89
N GLU A 190 -2.01 17.82 13.20
CA GLU A 190 -3.08 17.81 14.22
C GLU A 190 -4.01 19.02 14.02
N ALA A 191 -3.46 20.20 13.72
CA ALA A 191 -4.24 21.40 13.39
C ALA A 191 -5.07 21.27 12.09
N LYS A 192 -4.65 20.40 11.15
CA LYS A 192 -5.42 20.05 9.94
C LYS A 192 -6.49 18.97 10.21
N GLY A 193 -6.60 18.48 11.45
CA GLY A 193 -7.51 17.39 11.82
C GLY A 193 -7.00 16.00 11.46
N ILE A 194 -5.72 15.86 11.12
CA ILE A 194 -5.09 14.55 10.87
C ILE A 194 -4.58 14.03 12.21
N HIS A 195 -5.20 12.95 12.71
CA HIS A 195 -4.76 12.28 13.92
C HIS A 195 -3.87 11.09 13.57
N SER A 196 -2.56 11.32 13.54
CA SER A 196 -1.56 10.28 13.34
C SER A 196 -1.18 9.57 14.64
N THR A 197 -0.66 8.36 14.48
CA THR A 197 0.05 7.58 15.49
C THR A 197 1.43 7.40 14.86
N PRO A 198 2.49 8.15 15.18
CA PRO A 198 2.83 8.90 16.40
C PRO A 198 2.26 10.33 16.48
N LYS A 199 2.23 10.87 17.70
CA LYS A 199 1.72 12.21 18.03
C LYS A 199 2.85 13.23 18.12
N ALA A 200 2.52 14.52 18.08
CA ALA A 200 3.52 15.56 18.28
C ALA A 200 4.24 15.45 19.63
N ASP A 201 3.51 15.12 20.70
CA ASP A 201 4.04 14.95 22.06
C ASP A 201 5.12 13.85 22.14
N ASP A 202 5.09 12.85 21.26
CA ASP A 202 6.07 11.75 21.24
C ASP A 202 7.48 12.23 20.81
N TYR A 203 7.57 13.44 20.24
CA TYR A 203 8.80 14.02 19.72
C TYR A 203 9.29 15.25 20.47
N ASP A 204 8.59 15.66 21.52
CA ASP A 204 9.05 16.80 22.32
C ASP A 204 10.32 16.46 23.11
N ASN A 205 11.05 17.49 23.50
CA ASN A 205 12.27 17.32 24.31
C ASN A 205 11.98 17.04 25.79
N ILE A 206 10.70 17.03 26.20
CA ILE A 206 10.27 16.94 27.60
C ILE A 206 10.01 15.48 27.99
N HIS A 207 9.49 14.66 27.07
CA HIS A 207 9.15 13.26 27.26
C HIS A 207 10.24 12.28 26.79
N ARG A 208 11.37 12.78 26.25
CA ARG A 208 12.57 11.99 25.88
C ARG A 208 13.52 11.68 27.05
N GLY A 209 12.99 11.63 28.27
CA GLY A 209 13.74 11.27 29.49
C GLY A 209 14.10 9.79 29.57
#